data_AF-A0A914E6N2-F1
#
_entry.id   AF-A0A914E6N2-F1
#
_cell.length_a   1.000
_cell.length_b   1.000
_cell.length_c   1.000
_cell.angle_alpha   90.00
_cell.angle_beta   90.00
_cell.angle_gamma   90.00
#
_symmetry.space_group_name_H-M   'P 1'
#
loop_
_entity.id
_entity.type
_entity.pdbx_description
1 polymer ?
#
loop_
_entity_poly.entity_id
_entity_poly.type
_entity_poly.pdbx_seq_one_letter_code
_entity_poly.pdbx_strand_id
1 'polypeptide(L)'
;MLPSICLPTIPSCGCRRNKRDTAARLPIIQGNTTKDSLCSNNAIREIILKNIKPDPTKSKAAIHSEMKSKLGGNYVVTCSNELVSFIADASNYCVDGNDTQTCYVFEI
;
A
#
# COMPACT_ATOMS: atom_id res chain seq x y z
N MET A 1 0.53 19.03 -50.03
CA MET A 1 -0.71 19.39 -49.32
C MET A 1 -0.53 19.04 -47.86
N LEU A 2 -0.21 20.04 -47.02
CA LEU A 2 -0.09 19.87 -45.57
C LEU A 2 -1.41 20.31 -44.90
N PRO A 3 -1.92 19.59 -43.90
CA PRO A 3 -3.13 19.99 -43.20
C PRO A 3 -2.84 21.13 -42.22
N SER A 4 -3.67 22.18 -42.29
CA SER A 4 -3.69 23.31 -41.36
C SER A 4 -3.94 22.85 -39.92
N ILE A 5 -3.03 23.24 -39.03
CA ILE A 5 -3.15 23.07 -37.59
C ILE A 5 -4.19 24.08 -37.09
N CYS A 6 -5.29 23.58 -36.55
CA CYS A 6 -6.31 24.39 -35.90
C CYS A 6 -5.84 24.71 -34.46
N LEU A 7 -5.47 25.97 -34.18
CA LEU A 7 -5.31 26.44 -32.81
C LEU A 7 -6.70 26.73 -32.21
N PRO A 8 -7.08 26.14 -31.06
CA PRO A 8 -8.25 26.60 -30.33
C PRO A 8 -7.93 27.86 -29.54
N THR A 9 -8.62 28.93 -29.92
CA THR A 9 -8.79 30.20 -29.22
C THR A 9 -9.18 30.02 -27.75
N ILE A 10 -8.60 30.83 -26.87
CA ILE A 10 -8.98 30.97 -25.45
C ILE A 10 -10.35 31.69 -25.38
N PRO A 11 -11.37 31.11 -24.74
CA PRO A 11 -12.50 31.87 -24.23
C PRO A 11 -12.31 32.12 -22.73
N SER A 12 -12.24 33.39 -22.36
CA SER A 12 -12.44 33.87 -21.00
C SER A 12 -13.89 33.64 -20.58
N CYS A 13 -14.17 32.55 -19.87
CA CYS A 13 -15.40 32.38 -19.09
C CYS A 13 -15.14 31.42 -17.92
N GLY A 14 -15.49 31.89 -16.72
CA GLY A 14 -15.16 31.26 -15.43
C GLY A 14 -15.63 29.81 -15.33
N CYS A 15 -14.71 28.89 -15.55
CA CYS A 15 -14.85 27.52 -15.10
C CYS A 15 -14.65 27.51 -13.59
N ARG A 16 -15.76 27.59 -12.84
CA ARG A 16 -15.79 27.10 -11.46
C ARG A 16 -15.48 25.61 -11.52
N ARG A 17 -14.19 25.25 -11.47
CA ARG A 17 -13.77 23.88 -11.17
C ARG A 17 -14.36 23.56 -9.81
N ASN A 18 -15.47 22.83 -9.80
CA ASN A 18 -15.74 21.96 -8.66
C ASN A 18 -14.55 20.99 -8.64
N LYS A 19 -13.60 21.25 -7.75
CA LYS A 19 -12.58 20.32 -7.35
C LYS A 19 -13.32 19.02 -7.06
N ARG A 20 -13.07 17.97 -7.84
CA ARG A 20 -13.51 16.63 -7.46
C ARG A 20 -12.75 16.34 -6.19
N ASP A 21 -13.38 16.56 -5.04
CA ASP A 21 -13.00 15.92 -3.79
C ASP A 21 -13.34 14.44 -3.93
N THR A 22 -12.62 13.75 -4.82
CA THR A 22 -12.36 12.33 -4.62
C THR A 22 -11.08 12.25 -3.79
N ALA A 23 -11.14 12.85 -2.59
CA ALA A 23 -10.42 12.29 -1.47
C ALA A 23 -11.13 10.98 -1.12
N ALA A 24 -11.04 9.99 -2.02
CA ALA A 24 -11.07 8.61 -1.60
C ALA A 24 -9.98 8.57 -0.54
N ARG A 25 -10.39 8.45 0.72
CA ARG A 25 -9.48 8.22 1.84
C ARG A 25 -8.84 6.87 1.57
N LEU A 26 -7.84 6.84 0.69
CA LEU A 26 -6.88 5.75 0.66
C LEU A 26 -6.35 5.69 2.10
N PRO A 27 -6.46 4.56 2.78
CA PRO A 27 -5.91 4.43 4.12
C PRO A 27 -4.42 4.74 3.99
N ILE A 28 -4.01 5.92 4.48
CA ILE A 28 -2.59 6.21 4.65
C ILE A 28 -2.16 5.25 5.74
N ILE A 29 -1.40 4.23 5.37
CA ILE A 29 -0.84 3.32 6.35
C ILE A 29 0.34 4.03 7.00
N GLN A 30 0.00 4.90 7.96
CA GLN A 30 0.94 5.58 8.82
C GLN A 30 1.38 4.58 9.91
N GLY A 31 2.65 4.19 9.89
CA GLY A 31 3.26 3.28 10.87
C GLY A 31 3.34 3.82 12.31
N ASN A 32 2.55 4.84 12.66
CA ASN A 32 2.60 5.55 13.95
C ASN A 32 1.27 5.52 14.73
N THR A 33 0.32 4.68 14.36
CA THR A 33 -0.99 4.60 15.02
C THR A 33 -1.25 3.17 15.49
N THR A 34 -1.44 3.00 16.80
CA THR A 34 -1.98 1.83 17.52
C THR A 34 -2.14 0.55 16.66
N LYS A 35 -1.27 -0.44 16.92
CA LYS A 35 -1.06 -1.71 16.19
C LYS A 35 -2.33 -2.47 15.73
N ASP A 36 -3.49 -2.18 16.31
CA ASP A 36 -4.73 -2.90 16.03
C ASP A 36 -5.58 -2.34 14.87
N SER A 37 -5.31 -1.14 14.32
CA SER A 37 -6.09 -0.58 13.18
C SER A 37 -5.44 -0.72 11.81
N LEU A 38 -4.27 -1.37 11.71
CA LEU A 38 -3.48 -1.43 10.48
C LEU A 38 -3.62 -2.75 9.70
N CYS A 39 -4.49 -3.66 10.14
CA CYS A 39 -4.73 -4.94 9.47
C CYS A 39 -6.20 -5.13 9.11
N SER A 40 -6.45 -5.28 7.80
CA SER A 40 -7.77 -5.61 7.24
C SER A 40 -8.07 -7.10 7.40
N ASN A 41 -7.05 -7.96 7.40
CA ASN A 41 -7.19 -9.41 7.46
C ASN A 41 -6.25 -10.05 8.50
N ASN A 42 -6.82 -10.74 9.48
CA ASN A 42 -6.06 -11.36 10.57
C ASN A 42 -5.19 -12.54 10.12
N ALA A 43 -5.54 -13.22 9.02
CA ALA A 43 -4.70 -14.31 8.48
C ALA A 43 -3.34 -13.77 7.97
N ILE A 44 -3.34 -12.58 7.39
CA ILE A 44 -2.11 -11.89 6.96
C ILE A 44 -1.24 -11.56 8.18
N ARG A 45 -1.87 -11.07 9.26
CA ARG A 45 -1.21 -10.78 10.54
C ARG A 45 -0.51 -12.00 11.13
N GLU A 46 -1.20 -13.13 11.22
CA GLU A 46 -0.64 -14.37 11.74
C GLU A 46 0.57 -14.85 10.94
N ILE A 47 0.52 -14.74 9.60
CA ILE A 47 1.63 -15.10 8.74
C ILE A 47 2.85 -14.20 8.98
N ILE A 48 2.64 -12.88 9.13
CA ILE A 48 3.71 -11.92 9.44
C ILE A 48 4.38 -12.30 10.77
N LEU A 49 3.61 -12.43 11.84
CA LEU A 49 4.14 -12.70 13.18
C LEU A 49 4.86 -14.06 13.28
N LYS A 50 4.35 -15.08 12.57
CA LYS A 50 4.97 -16.42 12.56
C LYS A 50 6.29 -16.46 11.78
N ASN A 51 6.45 -15.61 10.77
CA ASN A 51 7.58 -15.67 9.83
C ASN A 51 8.57 -14.52 9.95
N ILE A 52 8.40 -13.64 10.94
CA ILE A 52 9.37 -12.58 11.21
C ILE A 52 10.70 -13.19 11.68
N LYS A 53 11.78 -12.75 11.06
CA LYS A 53 13.17 -13.14 11.33
C LYS A 53 13.98 -11.90 11.71
N PRO A 54 15.17 -12.06 12.30
CA PRO A 54 16.02 -10.91 12.63
C PRO A 54 16.48 -10.10 11.40
N ASP A 55 16.54 -10.73 10.22
CA ASP A 55 16.94 -10.09 8.99
C ASP A 55 15.70 -9.75 8.12
N PRO A 56 15.54 -8.50 7.67
CA PRO A 56 14.34 -8.08 6.97
C PRO A 56 14.16 -8.71 5.59
N THR A 57 15.26 -9.05 4.93
CA THR A 57 15.24 -9.75 3.65
C THR A 57 14.75 -11.18 3.84
N LYS A 58 15.19 -11.86 4.92
CA LYS A 58 14.70 -13.19 5.29
C LYS A 58 13.23 -13.17 5.70
N SER A 59 12.80 -12.18 6.49
CA SER A 59 11.40 -11.98 6.86
C SER A 59 10.53 -11.84 5.62
N LYS A 60 10.92 -10.96 4.68
CA LYS A 60 10.22 -10.75 3.40
C LYS A 60 10.06 -12.06 2.62
N ALA A 61 11.14 -12.80 2.42
CA ALA A 61 11.11 -14.04 1.65
C ALA A 61 10.22 -15.11 2.30
N ALA A 62 10.29 -15.25 3.62
CA ALA A 62 9.49 -16.22 4.38
C ALA A 62 7.99 -15.87 4.34
N ILE A 63 7.64 -14.61 4.61
CA ILE A 63 6.24 -14.13 4.60
C ILE A 63 5.64 -14.27 3.20
N HIS A 64 6.37 -13.87 2.16
CA HIS A 64 5.89 -13.96 0.78
C HIS A 64 5.65 -15.41 0.34
N SER A 65 6.57 -16.33 0.70
CA SER A 65 6.41 -17.75 0.40
C SER A 65 5.19 -18.36 1.10
N GLU A 66 5.01 -18.06 2.39
CA GLU A 66 3.89 -18.57 3.18
C GLU A 66 2.54 -18.01 2.68
N MET A 67 2.48 -16.72 2.33
CA MET A 67 1.27 -16.11 1.75
C MET A 67 0.87 -16.77 0.45
N LYS A 68 1.84 -16.94 -0.46
CA LYS A 68 1.59 -17.61 -1.74
C LYS A 68 1.10 -19.04 -1.55
N SER A 69 1.60 -19.74 -0.54
CA SER A 69 1.19 -21.12 -0.25
C SER A 69 -0.18 -21.23 0.42
N LYS A 70 -0.57 -20.27 1.27
CA LYS A 70 -1.79 -20.37 2.10
C LYS A 70 -3.00 -19.64 1.55
N LEU A 71 -2.81 -18.40 1.12
CA LEU A 71 -3.91 -17.53 0.70
C LEU A 71 -4.15 -17.64 -0.80
N GLY A 72 -3.09 -17.98 -1.56
CA GLY A 72 -3.10 -17.82 -3.01
C GLY A 72 -3.15 -16.33 -3.39
N GLY A 73 -2.80 -15.99 -4.64
CA GLY A 73 -2.74 -14.60 -5.09
C GLY A 73 -1.35 -13.98 -5.05
N ASN A 74 -1.28 -12.69 -5.35
CA ASN A 74 -0.04 -11.92 -5.45
C ASN A 74 0.02 -10.89 -4.33
N TYR A 75 1.03 -11.01 -3.49
CA TYR A 75 1.23 -10.09 -2.38
C TYR A 75 2.57 -9.39 -2.52
N VAL A 76 2.58 -8.10 -2.21
CA VAL A 76 3.82 -7.36 -2.01
C VAL A 76 4.13 -7.35 -0.53
N VAL A 77 5.33 -7.78 -0.19
CA VAL A 77 5.85 -7.80 1.18
C VAL A 77 7.07 -6.91 1.24
N THR A 78 7.04 -5.94 2.14
CA THR A 78 8.14 -5.04 2.44
C THR A 78 8.37 -5.05 3.93
N CYS A 79 9.59 -5.30 4.39
CA CYS A 79 9.90 -5.17 5.80
C CYS A 79 11.08 -4.23 6.01
N SER A 80 11.00 -3.44 7.07
CA SER A 80 11.97 -2.41 7.40
C SER A 80 12.22 -2.39 8.91
N ASN A 81 13.44 -2.04 9.30
CA ASN A 81 13.79 -1.79 10.70
C ASN A 81 13.48 -0.34 11.10
N GLU A 82 13.27 0.53 10.12
CA GLU A 82 12.84 1.91 10.31
C GLU A 82 11.35 2.07 9.96
N LEU A 83 10.70 3.00 10.66
CA LEU A 83 9.32 3.36 10.40
C LEU A 83 9.23 4.13 9.08
N VAL A 84 8.56 3.52 8.11
CA VAL A 84 8.33 4.10 6.79
C VAL A 84 6.82 4.20 6.53
N SER A 85 6.40 5.21 5.78
CA SER A 85 5.01 5.37 5.37
C SER A 85 4.81 4.80 3.97
N PHE A 86 3.75 4.00 3.80
CA PHE A 86 3.37 3.46 2.50
C PHE A 86 1.92 3.82 2.18
N ILE A 87 1.67 4.08 0.90
CA ILE A 87 0.33 4.26 0.34
C ILE A 87 0.13 3.12 -0.65
N ALA A 88 -0.89 2.30 -0.40
CA ALA A 88 -1.28 1.21 -1.28
C ALA A 88 -2.81 1.26 -1.47
N ASP A 89 -3.26 1.11 -2.70
CA ASP A 89 -4.68 0.91 -3.02
C ASP A 89 -4.97 -0.59 -3.01
N ALA A 90 -5.16 -1.14 -1.81
CA ALA A 90 -5.36 -2.57 -1.59
C ALA A 90 -6.46 -2.82 -0.56
N SER A 91 -7.34 -3.78 -0.85
CA SER A 91 -8.42 -4.19 0.08
C SER A 91 -7.90 -5.13 1.17
N ASN A 92 -6.95 -6.00 0.83
CA ASN A 92 -6.28 -6.91 1.74
C ASN A 92 -4.89 -6.37 2.07
N TYR A 93 -4.74 -5.82 3.27
CA TYR A 93 -3.46 -5.33 3.78
C TYR A 93 -3.31 -5.62 5.27
N CYS A 94 -2.05 -5.66 5.71
CA CYS A 94 -1.71 -5.69 7.12
C CYS A 94 -0.32 -5.11 7.35
N VAL A 95 -0.19 -4.35 8.44
CA VAL A 95 1.10 -3.89 8.94
C VAL A 95 1.25 -4.36 10.36
N ASP A 96 2.22 -5.24 10.57
CA ASP A 96 2.56 -5.76 11.88
C ASP A 96 4.06 -6.09 11.93
N GLY A 97 4.57 -6.36 13.12
CA GLY A 97 5.98 -6.55 13.33
C GLY A 97 6.35 -6.89 14.76
N ASN A 98 7.65 -6.80 15.04
CA ASN A 98 8.20 -6.88 16.39
C ASN A 98 8.79 -5.52 16.78
N ASP A 99 9.48 -5.46 17.92
CA ASP A 99 10.03 -4.20 18.44
C ASP A 99 11.17 -3.62 17.60
N THR A 100 11.75 -4.41 16.69
CA THR A 100 12.92 -4.05 15.86
C THR A 100 12.61 -3.89 14.39
N GLN A 101 11.49 -4.45 13.93
CA GLN A 101 11.18 -4.62 12.52
C GLN A 101 9.68 -4.57 12.30
N THR A 102 9.26 -3.76 11.32
CA THR A 102 7.88 -3.67 10.85
C THR A 102 7.77 -4.23 9.43
N CYS A 103 6.76 -5.06 9.19
CA CYS A 103 6.45 -5.61 7.88
C CYS A 103 5.12 -5.07 7.37
N TYR A 104 5.11 -4.67 6.10
CA TYR A 104 4.00 -4.15 5.35
C TYR A 104 3.63 -5.17 4.29
N VAL A 105 2.36 -5.56 4.27
CA VAL A 105 1.84 -6.50 3.31
C VAL A 105 0.57 -5.96 2.70
N PHE A 106 0.48 -6.04 1.37
CA PHE A 106 -0.74 -5.73 0.64
C PHE A 106 -0.85 -6.62 -0.60
N GLU A 107 -2.09 -6.97 -0.95
CA GLU A 107 -2.42 -7.66 -2.19
C GLU A 107 -2.36 -6.71 -3.40
N ILE A 108 -1.97 -7.24 -4.56
CA ILE A 108 -1.93 -6.53 -5.85
C ILE A 108 -2.75 -7.23 -6.92
#